data_AF-A0A3T1B0M8-F1
#
_entry.id   AF-A0A3T1B0M8-F1
#
_cell.length_a   1.000
_cell.length_b   1.000
_cell.length_c   1.000
_cell.angle_alpha   90.00
_cell.angle_beta   90.00
_cell.angle_gamma   90.00
#
_symmetry.space_group_name_H-M   'P 1'
#
loop_
_entity.id
_entity.type
_entity.pdbx_description
1 polymer ?
#
loop_
_entity_poly.entity_id
_entity_poly.type
_entity_poly.pdbx_seq_one_letter_code
_entity_poly.pdbx_strand_id
1 'polypeptide(L)'
;MSPHENFQNVATGNASVGFQIGKNTGTVTPSPSPVDLLKAVLDQSPLAGEARIRADREIATARTAIVNGDSGEATRALTRLAGWTEGIAGYGALIGAVISVVQGIAS
;
A
#
# COMPACT_ATOMS: atom_id res chain seq x y z
N MET A 1 41.62 -7.31 -23.91
CA MET A 1 41.22 -6.02 -23.34
C MET A 1 39.92 -5.61 -23.99
N SER A 2 38.86 -5.61 -23.17
CA SER A 2 37.47 -5.11 -23.28
C SER A 2 36.70 -5.17 -24.61
N PRO A 3 35.56 -5.90 -24.66
CA PRO A 3 34.46 -5.56 -25.55
C PRO A 3 33.60 -4.45 -24.92
N HIS A 4 33.17 -3.50 -25.76
CA HIS A 4 32.12 -2.54 -25.44
C HIS A 4 30.77 -3.25 -25.46
N GLU A 5 30.15 -3.43 -24.30
CA GLU A 5 28.75 -3.85 -24.20
C GLU A 5 27.86 -2.60 -24.16
N ASN A 6 27.22 -2.34 -25.29
CA ASN A 6 26.29 -1.25 -25.50
C ASN A 6 24.94 -1.62 -24.86
N PHE A 7 24.71 -1.22 -23.60
CA PHE A 7 23.41 -1.41 -22.96
C PHE A 7 22.40 -0.41 -23.53
N GLN A 8 21.71 -0.84 -24.59
CA GLN A 8 20.47 -0.23 -25.05
C GLN A 8 19.38 -0.50 -24.00
N ASN A 9 19.01 0.53 -23.24
CA ASN A 9 17.83 0.48 -22.40
C ASN A 9 16.57 0.60 -23.28
N VAL A 10 16.11 -0.52 -23.83
CA VAL A 10 14.86 -0.58 -24.58
C VAL A 10 13.72 -0.63 -23.58
N ALA A 11 13.21 0.55 -23.21
CA ALA A 11 11.95 0.69 -22.48
C ALA A 11 10.78 0.31 -23.42
N THR A 12 10.59 -0.99 -23.64
CA THR A 12 9.36 -1.53 -24.24
C THR A 12 8.60 -2.28 -23.18
N GLY A 13 7.32 -1.93 -23.07
CA GLY A 13 6.47 -2.27 -21.96
C GLY A 13 6.33 -3.77 -21.70
N ASN A 14 6.18 -4.08 -20.42
CA ASN A 14 5.03 -4.87 -20.02
C ASN A 14 4.68 -4.50 -18.58
N ALA A 15 3.47 -3.98 -18.42
CA ALA A 15 2.79 -3.79 -17.15
C ALA A 15 2.42 -5.18 -16.58
N SER A 16 3.42 -5.94 -16.18
CA SER A 16 3.25 -7.17 -15.45
C SER A 16 3.72 -6.90 -14.03
N VAL A 17 2.75 -6.92 -13.11
CA VAL A 17 2.94 -6.91 -11.66
C VAL A 17 3.81 -8.10 -11.29
N GLY A 18 5.13 -7.91 -11.36
CA GLY A 18 6.14 -8.89 -11.01
C GLY A 18 7.06 -8.23 -10.01
N PHE A 19 6.99 -8.67 -8.76
CA PHE A 19 7.95 -8.37 -7.71
C PHE A 19 9.36 -8.71 -8.20
N GLN A 20 10.07 -7.75 -8.78
CA GLN A 20 11.50 -7.86 -9.04
C GLN A 20 12.24 -7.52 -7.75
N ILE A 21 12.56 -8.56 -6.97
CA ILE A 21 13.63 -8.51 -5.98
C ILE A 21 14.97 -8.55 -6.76
N GLY A 22 15.27 -7.45 -7.43
CA GLY A 22 16.53 -7.23 -8.13
C GLY A 22 17.48 -6.46 -7.24
N LYS A 23 18.64 -7.04 -6.93
CA LYS A 23 19.79 -6.35 -6.34
C LYS A 23 20.21 -5.20 -7.27
N ASN A 24 19.64 -4.02 -7.08
CA ASN A 24 20.01 -2.82 -7.82
C ASN A 24 20.24 -1.68 -6.83
N THR A 25 21.52 -1.38 -6.57
CA THR A 25 22.01 -0.26 -5.76
C THR A 25 21.86 1.06 -6.53
N GLY A 26 20.61 1.45 -6.80
CA GLY A 26 20.27 2.72 -7.42
C GLY A 26 18.86 3.09 -6.99
N THR A 27 18.74 4.10 -6.11
CA THR A 27 17.51 4.74 -5.63
C THR A 27 16.24 3.95 -5.91
N VAL A 28 15.94 2.96 -5.07
CA VAL A 28 14.62 2.34 -5.03
C VAL A 28 13.67 3.49 -4.71
N THR A 29 12.94 4.00 -5.71
CA THR A 29 11.75 4.79 -5.40
C THR A 29 10.82 3.79 -4.72
N PRO A 30 10.60 3.89 -3.39
CA PRO A 30 9.71 2.93 -2.75
C PRO A 30 8.34 3.12 -3.40
N SER A 31 7.83 2.08 -4.06
CA SER A 31 6.43 2.05 -4.45
C SER A 31 5.61 2.31 -3.19
N PRO A 32 4.64 3.25 -3.22
CA PRO A 32 3.85 3.56 -2.03
C PRO A 32 3.19 2.29 -1.53
N SER A 33 3.21 2.08 -0.22
CA SER A 33 2.56 0.89 0.34
C SER A 33 1.06 0.93 0.04
N PRO A 34 0.36 -0.22 -0.04
CA PRO A 34 -1.08 -0.25 -0.22
C PRO A 34 -1.84 0.60 0.81
N VAL A 35 -1.31 0.71 2.02
CA VAL A 35 -1.84 1.57 3.09
C VAL A 35 -1.59 3.06 2.82
N ASP A 36 -0.47 3.43 2.19
CA ASP A 36 -0.20 4.82 1.78
C ASP A 36 -1.12 5.26 0.63
N LEU A 37 -1.42 4.35 -0.29
CA LEU A 37 -2.41 4.60 -1.34
C LEU A 37 -3.80 4.78 -0.73
N LEU A 38 -4.18 3.94 0.23
CA LEU A 38 -5.44 4.09 0.96
C LEU A 38 -5.52 5.43 1.71
N LYS A 39 -4.41 5.84 2.33
CA LYS A 39 -4.31 7.16 2.98
C LYS A 39 -4.56 8.28 1.98
N ALA A 40 -3.92 8.25 0.82
CA ALA A 40 -4.09 9.28 -0.20
C ALA A 40 -5.55 9.38 -0.68
N VAL A 41 -6.27 8.26 -0.78
CA VAL A 41 -7.69 8.24 -1.13
C VAL A 41 -8.54 8.82 0.01
N LEU A 42 -8.28 8.42 1.27
CA LEU A 42 -8.96 8.98 2.44
C LEU A 42 -8.67 10.48 2.59
N ASP A 43 -7.49 10.94 2.20
CA ASP A 43 -7.12 12.35 2.25
C ASP A 43 -7.96 13.21 1.29
N GLN A 44 -8.42 12.63 0.18
CA GLN A 44 -9.32 13.26 -0.80
C GLN A 44 -10.82 13.04 -0.48
N SER A 45 -11.12 12.30 0.58
CA SER A 45 -12.50 11.99 0.97
C SER A 45 -13.18 13.17 1.67
N PRO A 46 -14.53 13.19 1.71
CA PRO A 46 -15.28 14.13 2.55
C PRO A 46 -15.23 13.79 4.06
N LEU A 47 -14.37 12.85 4.50
CA LEU A 47 -14.20 12.56 5.93
C LEU A 47 -13.69 13.80 6.66
N ALA A 48 -14.42 14.20 7.70
CA ALA A 48 -14.10 15.34 8.54
C ALA A 48 -14.28 15.00 10.04
N GLY A 49 -13.71 15.85 10.89
CA GLY A 49 -13.84 15.77 12.35
C GLY A 49 -13.37 14.43 12.91
N GLU A 50 -14.14 13.87 13.84
CA GLU A 50 -13.84 12.60 14.52
C GLU A 50 -13.63 11.42 13.56
N ALA A 51 -14.38 11.35 12.46
CA ALA A 51 -14.25 10.27 11.50
C ALA A 51 -12.89 10.29 10.79
N ARG A 52 -12.39 11.49 10.47
CA ARG A 52 -11.06 11.67 9.87
C ARG A 52 -9.94 11.33 10.86
N ILE A 53 -10.03 11.84 12.09
CA ILE A 53 -9.03 11.58 13.14
C ILE A 53 -8.90 10.07 13.40
N ARG A 54 -10.01 9.35 13.46
CA ARG A 54 -10.01 7.89 13.64
C ARG A 54 -9.46 7.17 12.41
N ALA A 55 -9.83 7.60 11.21
CA ALA A 55 -9.30 7.01 9.99
C ALA A 55 -7.77 7.14 9.92
N ASP A 56 -7.24 8.34 10.22
CA ASP A 56 -5.79 8.57 10.27
C ASP A 56 -5.10 7.72 11.34
N ARG A 57 -5.73 7.55 12.52
CA ARG A 57 -5.22 6.68 13.58
C ARG A 57 -5.12 5.22 13.13
N GLU A 58 -6.18 4.65 12.56
CA GLU A 58 -6.17 3.24 12.13
C GLU A 58 -5.20 3.01 10.96
N ILE A 59 -5.05 3.98 10.05
CA ILE A 59 -4.04 3.94 8.99
C ILE A 59 -2.62 3.94 9.59
N ALA A 60 -2.35 4.78 10.59
CA ALA A 60 -1.06 4.81 11.28
C ALA A 60 -0.77 3.49 12.02
N THR A 61 -1.79 2.90 12.66
CA THR A 61 -1.69 1.58 13.29
C THR A 61 -1.38 0.50 12.26
N ALA A 62 -2.13 0.45 11.14
CA ALA A 62 -1.90 -0.52 10.08
C ALA A 62 -0.48 -0.40 9.49
N ARG A 63 -0.01 0.83 9.25
CA ARG A 63 1.34 1.11 8.76
C ARG A 63 2.42 0.61 9.71
N THR A 64 2.26 0.90 11.00
CA THR A 64 3.20 0.46 12.05
C THR A 64 3.23 -1.07 12.15
N ALA A 65 2.06 -1.70 12.11
CA ALA A 65 1.93 -3.15 12.15
C ALA A 65 2.60 -3.82 10.93
N ILE A 66 2.42 -3.28 9.72
CA ILE A 66 3.12 -3.76 8.51
C ILE A 66 4.64 -3.65 8.65
N VAL A 67 5.15 -2.50 9.13
CA VAL A 67 6.59 -2.30 9.35
C VAL A 67 7.15 -3.30 10.38
N ASN A 68 6.35 -3.63 11.38
CA ASN A 68 6.72 -4.61 12.42
C ASN A 68 6.48 -6.07 11.99
N GLY A 69 5.95 -6.33 10.80
CA GLY A 69 5.61 -7.67 10.33
C GLY A 69 4.36 -8.28 11.00
N ASP A 70 3.56 -7.50 11.72
CA ASP A 70 2.31 -7.95 12.35
C ASP A 70 1.14 -7.76 11.39
N SER A 71 0.98 -8.70 10.46
CA SER A 71 -0.12 -8.71 9.49
C SER A 71 -1.50 -8.86 10.14
N GLY A 72 -1.56 -9.48 11.34
CA GLY A 72 -2.78 -9.64 12.12
C GLY A 72 -3.30 -8.31 12.64
N GLU A 73 -2.44 -7.52 13.29
CA GLU A 73 -2.81 -6.18 13.76
C GLU A 73 -3.07 -5.22 12.60
N ALA A 74 -2.29 -5.32 11.51
CA ALA A 74 -2.54 -4.53 10.30
C ALA A 74 -3.94 -4.80 9.73
N THR A 75 -4.33 -6.07 9.63
CA THR A 75 -5.67 -6.46 9.18
C THR A 75 -6.75 -5.96 10.13
N ARG A 76 -6.58 -6.12 11.44
CA ARG A 76 -7.57 -5.63 12.43
C ARG A 76 -7.78 -4.13 12.36
N ALA A 77 -6.71 -3.35 12.21
CA ALA A 77 -6.80 -1.90 12.04
C ALA A 77 -7.57 -1.52 10.77
N LEU A 78 -7.28 -2.18 9.65
CA LEU A 78 -8.01 -1.98 8.39
C LEU A 78 -9.49 -2.40 8.49
N THR A 79 -9.81 -3.49 9.20
CA THR A 79 -11.21 -3.89 9.43
C THR A 79 -11.95 -2.88 10.30
N ARG A 80 -11.31 -2.33 11.34
CA ARG A 80 -11.90 -1.23 12.14
C ARG A 80 -12.16 -0.01 11.26
N LEU A 81 -11.20 0.36 10.42
CA LEU A 81 -11.35 1.46 9.45
C LEU A 81 -12.52 1.23 8.48
N ALA A 82 -12.71 0.00 8.00
CA ALA A 82 -13.85 -0.36 7.15
C ALA A 82 -15.19 -0.13 7.87
N GLY A 83 -15.32 -0.57 9.12
CA GLY A 83 -16.54 -0.37 9.91
C GLY A 83 -16.89 1.10 10.15
N TRP A 84 -15.90 1.99 10.27
CA TRP A 84 -16.16 3.43 10.42
C TRP A 84 -16.50 4.14 9.11
N THR A 85 -16.09 3.56 7.99
CA THR A 85 -16.31 4.12 6.65
C THR A 85 -17.50 3.49 5.92
N GLU A 86 -18.23 2.57 6.54
CA GLU A 86 -19.44 1.93 5.99
C GLU A 86 -20.52 2.93 5.54
N GLY A 87 -20.57 4.12 6.17
CA GLY A 87 -21.47 5.21 5.76
C GLY A 87 -21.04 5.95 4.48
N ILE A 88 -19.86 5.65 3.92
CA ILE A 88 -19.31 6.32 2.74
C ILE A 88 -19.16 5.29 1.62
N ALA A 89 -20.01 5.43 0.61
CA ALA A 89 -20.04 4.52 -0.53
C ALA A 89 -18.65 4.38 -1.17
N GLY A 90 -18.23 3.14 -1.41
CA GLY A 90 -16.97 2.81 -2.10
C GLY A 90 -15.76 2.54 -1.20
N TYR A 91 -15.74 3.02 0.05
CA TYR A 91 -14.57 2.84 0.93
C TYR A 91 -14.41 1.41 1.44
N GLY A 92 -15.51 0.71 1.74
CA GLY A 92 -15.45 -0.69 2.18
C GLY A 92 -14.78 -1.61 1.16
N ALA A 93 -15.05 -1.43 -0.14
CA ALA A 93 -14.43 -2.22 -1.20
C ALA A 93 -12.93 -1.92 -1.35
N LEU A 94 -12.54 -0.64 -1.26
CA LEU A 94 -11.14 -0.23 -1.32
C LEU A 94 -10.34 -0.77 -0.12
N ILE A 95 -10.90 -0.67 1.09
CA ILE A 95 -10.26 -1.18 2.30
C ILE A 95 -10.17 -2.71 2.26
N GLY A 96 -11.21 -3.39 1.76
CA GLY A 96 -11.19 -4.84 1.53
C GLY A 96 -10.06 -5.28 0.59
N ALA A 97 -9.85 -4.56 -0.51
CA ALA A 97 -8.73 -4.84 -1.42
C ALA A 97 -7.36 -4.69 -0.73
N VAL A 98 -7.20 -3.67 0.12
CA VAL A 98 -5.95 -3.45 0.88
C VAL A 98 -5.73 -4.55 1.91
N ILE A 99 -6.80 -5.02 2.59
CA ILE A 99 -6.73 -6.16 3.51
C ILE A 99 -6.23 -7.41 2.78
N SER A 100 -6.79 -7.73 1.60
CA SER A 100 -6.35 -8.88 0.82
C SER A 100 -4.86 -8.80 0.43
N VAL A 101 -4.36 -7.61 0.09
CA VAL A 101 -2.94 -7.41 -0.21
C VAL A 101 -2.07 -7.62 1.04
N VAL A 102 -2.46 -7.08 2.19
CA VAL A 102 -1.71 -7.25 3.45
C VAL A 102 -1.66 -8.73 3.87
N GLN A 103 -2.75 -9.46 3.71
CA GLN A 103 -2.81 -10.89 3.99
C GLN A 103 -1.94 -11.70 3.02
N GLY A 104 -1.93 -11.36 1.73
CA GLY A 104 -1.10 -12.02 0.72
C GLY A 104 0.40 -11.74 0.82
N ILE A 105 0.81 -10.69 1.52
CA ILE A 105 2.24 -10.42 1.82
C ILE A 105 2.75 -11.28 2.98
N ALA A 106 1.86 -11.74 3.87
CA ALA A 106 2.21 -12.49 5.07
C ALA A 106 2.19 -14.03 4.88
N SER A 107 1.76 -14.51 3.71
CA SER A 107 1.75 -15.91 3.29
C SER A 107 3.00 -16.29 2.51
#